data_AF-A0A1H9W0Q6-F1
#
_entry.id   AF-A0A1H9W0Q6-F1
#
_cell.length_a   1.000
_cell.length_b   1.000
_cell.length_c   1.000
_cell.angle_alpha   90.00
_cell.angle_beta   90.00
_cell.angle_gamma   90.00
#
_symmetry.space_group_name_H-M   'P 1'
#
loop_
_entity.id
_entity.type
_entity.pdbx_description
1 polymer ?
#
loop_
_entity_poly.entity_id
_entity_poly.type
_entity_poly.pdbx_seq_one_letter_code
_entity_poly.pdbx_strand_id
1 'polypeptide(L)'
;MFVHNDLMLAGRYNENSVTDLLNLNEHPFIAGVGKLGRFAFDWIWKAALPYKWRFPMDPFLGSGAEKAKQYLPSREVVSKISEGAGHDGGPTHLEARESDLSYMYFYPFIYQQIYMNPNHVDSNQVFEIEYPLYGGYSDIFTVPMAQFPEWIHTMGVLASMQLFPEITIPTSLVWTFGRLNTEHTLQLKSSILWQKDRELANDINWVIDRFQEGRDYIHPVKYERYAAGSYDNLIEEISNASAMPKVEI
;
A
#
# COMPACT_ATOMS: atom_id res chain seq x y z
N MET A 1 9.51 -11.71 -7.63
CA MET A 1 8.42 -11.18 -8.48
C MET A 1 8.35 -9.67 -8.32
N PHE A 2 8.27 -8.93 -9.42
CA PHE A 2 8.06 -7.48 -9.45
C PHE A 2 6.62 -7.19 -9.87
N VAL A 3 5.89 -6.38 -9.10
CA VAL A 3 4.49 -6.04 -9.37
C VAL A 3 4.35 -4.53 -9.36
N HIS A 4 3.70 -3.97 -10.38
CA HIS A 4 3.40 -2.55 -10.44
C HIS A 4 2.06 -2.27 -11.14
N ASN A 5 1.51 -1.08 -10.89
CA ASN A 5 0.32 -0.56 -11.54
C ASN A 5 0.55 0.90 -11.97
N ASP A 6 0.16 1.22 -13.21
CA ASP A 6 0.20 2.58 -13.77
C ASP A 6 1.51 3.32 -13.49
N LEU A 7 2.66 2.69 -13.67
CA LEU A 7 3.95 3.24 -13.26
C LEU A 7 4.97 3.12 -14.38
N MET A 8 5.85 4.11 -14.47
CA MET A 8 6.97 4.13 -15.41
C MET A 8 8.30 4.23 -14.64
N LEU A 9 9.21 3.31 -14.92
CA LEU A 9 10.58 3.32 -14.40
C LEU A 9 11.49 4.16 -15.30
N ALA A 10 12.55 4.72 -14.72
CA ALA A 10 13.62 5.34 -15.50
C ALA A 10 14.28 4.29 -16.41
N GLY A 11 14.63 4.67 -17.63
CA GLY A 11 15.19 3.78 -18.66
C GLY A 11 16.56 3.18 -18.35
N ARG A 12 17.21 3.65 -17.29
CA ARG A 12 18.43 3.01 -16.73
C ARG A 12 18.12 1.69 -16.02
N TYR A 13 16.85 1.40 -15.75
CA TYR A 13 16.40 0.17 -15.13
C TYR A 13 15.82 -0.79 -16.15
N ASN A 14 16.18 -2.06 -16.02
CA ASN A 14 15.63 -3.18 -16.76
C ASN A 14 15.32 -4.33 -15.78
N GLU A 15 14.85 -5.46 -16.28
CA GLU A 15 14.50 -6.62 -15.45
C GLU A 15 15.64 -7.10 -14.54
N ASN A 16 16.88 -6.99 -15.00
CA ASN A 16 18.05 -7.39 -14.22
C ASN A 16 18.44 -6.30 -13.21
N SER A 17 18.51 -5.04 -13.64
CA SER A 17 18.98 -3.94 -12.79
C SER A 17 17.93 -3.42 -11.79
N VAL A 18 16.63 -3.67 -12.01
CA VAL A 18 15.58 -3.33 -11.04
C VAL A 18 15.69 -4.18 -9.78
N THR A 19 16.19 -5.41 -9.92
CA THR A 19 16.43 -6.33 -8.80
C THR A 19 17.54 -5.79 -7.90
N ASP A 20 18.61 -5.26 -8.50
CA ASP A 20 19.71 -4.61 -7.80
C ASP A 20 19.29 -3.26 -7.20
N LEU A 21 18.54 -2.44 -7.95
CA LEU A 21 18.02 -1.15 -7.48
C LEU A 21 17.19 -1.30 -6.21
N LEU A 22 16.27 -2.26 -6.22
CA LEU A 22 15.34 -2.48 -5.11
C LEU A 22 15.94 -3.36 -4.01
N ASN A 23 17.22 -3.74 -4.15
CA ASN A 23 17.96 -4.62 -3.26
C ASN A 23 17.17 -5.88 -2.89
N LEU A 24 16.61 -6.55 -3.90
CA LEU A 24 15.64 -7.65 -3.70
C LEU A 24 16.27 -8.95 -3.16
N ASN A 25 17.59 -9.00 -3.10
CA ASN A 25 18.33 -10.17 -2.62
C ASN A 25 18.20 -10.37 -1.09
N GLU A 26 17.83 -9.32 -0.35
CA GLU A 26 17.71 -9.37 1.11
C GLU A 26 16.26 -9.28 1.59
N HIS A 27 15.47 -8.34 1.06
CA HIS A 27 14.14 -8.02 1.56
C HIS A 27 13.18 -7.64 0.41
N PRO A 28 11.86 -7.89 0.55
CA PRO A 28 10.86 -7.33 -0.37
C PRO A 28 10.90 -5.81 -0.34
N PHE A 29 10.42 -5.18 -1.41
CA PHE A 29 10.27 -3.73 -1.53
C PHE A 29 8.79 -3.34 -1.56
N ILE A 30 8.46 -2.20 -0.95
CA ILE A 30 7.22 -1.46 -1.17
C ILE A 30 7.52 0.03 -1.06
N ALA A 31 6.92 0.88 -1.89
CA ALA A 31 7.19 2.31 -1.95
C ALA A 31 7.22 2.99 -0.55
N GLY A 32 6.22 2.71 0.26
CA GLY A 32 6.18 3.10 1.67
C GLY A 32 5.24 2.21 2.47
N VAL A 33 5.57 2.01 3.75
CA VAL A 33 4.73 1.27 4.70
C VAL A 33 4.77 1.96 6.06
N GLY A 34 3.63 1.95 6.76
CA GLY A 34 3.52 2.43 8.12
C GLY A 34 2.40 1.74 8.86
N LYS A 35 2.42 1.82 10.19
CA LYS A 35 1.29 1.40 11.01
C LYS A 35 0.05 2.14 10.55
N LEU A 36 -1.08 1.45 10.46
CA LEU A 36 -2.32 2.08 10.07
C LEU A 36 -2.67 3.21 11.06
N GLY A 37 -2.95 4.40 10.53
CA GLY A 37 -3.21 5.59 11.35
C GLY A 37 -4.46 5.48 12.21
N ARG A 38 -4.46 6.21 13.32
CA ARG A 38 -5.45 6.15 14.42
C ARG A 38 -6.87 6.52 14.05
N PHE A 39 -7.10 7.47 13.13
CA PHE A 39 -8.46 7.93 12.84
C PHE A 39 -9.15 6.99 11.85
N ALA A 40 -10.41 6.66 12.08
CA ALA A 40 -11.15 5.72 11.25
C ALA A 40 -11.64 6.38 9.94
N PHE A 41 -12.00 7.66 9.99
CA PHE A 41 -12.72 8.37 8.91
C PHE A 41 -11.86 9.40 8.15
N ASP A 42 -10.57 9.50 8.43
CA ASP A 42 -9.63 10.26 7.58
C ASP A 42 -9.40 9.57 6.21
N TRP A 43 -9.78 8.30 6.09
CA TRP A 43 -9.68 7.52 4.86
C TRP A 43 -10.82 6.49 4.78
N ILE A 44 -11.60 6.56 3.71
CA ILE A 44 -12.83 5.77 3.53
C ILE A 44 -12.63 4.27 3.74
N TRP A 45 -11.49 3.73 3.32
CA TRP A 45 -11.21 2.31 3.41
C TRP A 45 -10.88 1.85 4.84
N LYS A 46 -10.38 2.74 5.73
CA LYS A 46 -10.22 2.43 7.16
C LYS A 46 -11.54 2.39 7.89
N ALA A 47 -12.46 3.27 7.51
CA ALA A 47 -13.77 3.34 8.15
C ALA A 47 -14.57 2.03 7.97
N ALA A 48 -14.29 1.26 6.91
CA ALA A 48 -14.89 -0.06 6.69
C ALA A 48 -14.27 -1.19 7.56
N LEU A 49 -13.07 -0.99 8.13
CA LEU A 49 -12.37 -2.04 8.90
C LEU A 49 -13.13 -2.48 10.15
N PRO A 50 -13.59 -1.58 11.06
CA PRO A 50 -14.26 -2.00 12.28
C PRO A 50 -15.47 -2.88 12.01
N TYR A 51 -16.23 -2.50 10.99
CA TYR A 51 -17.38 -3.26 10.55
C TYR A 51 -17.01 -4.65 10.03
N LYS A 52 -16.03 -4.74 9.12
CA LYS A 52 -15.52 -6.02 8.60
C LYS A 52 -14.96 -6.90 9.70
N TRP A 53 -14.35 -6.30 10.70
CA TRP A 53 -13.74 -6.99 11.83
C TRP A 53 -14.78 -7.45 12.86
N ARG A 54 -15.86 -6.68 13.09
CA ARG A 54 -16.82 -6.91 14.18
C ARG A 54 -18.10 -7.64 13.78
N PHE A 55 -18.57 -7.48 12.54
CA PHE A 55 -19.79 -8.10 12.02
C PHE A 55 -19.56 -9.10 10.87
N PRO A 56 -18.74 -10.13 11.10
CA PRO A 56 -18.56 -11.20 10.12
C PRO A 56 -19.70 -12.24 10.30
N MET A 57 -20.52 -12.45 9.25
CA MET A 57 -21.85 -13.14 9.20
C MET A 57 -23.04 -12.43 9.89
N ASP A 58 -23.42 -11.25 9.40
CA ASP A 58 -24.82 -10.80 9.51
C ASP A 58 -25.60 -11.16 8.21
N PRO A 59 -26.79 -11.75 8.28
CA PRO A 59 -27.57 -12.15 7.09
C PRO A 59 -28.04 -10.98 6.21
N PHE A 60 -27.95 -9.75 6.71
CA PHE A 60 -28.26 -8.51 5.98
C PHE A 60 -27.01 -7.63 5.75
N LEU A 61 -25.95 -7.83 6.55
CA LEU A 61 -24.84 -6.90 6.76
C LEU A 61 -23.45 -7.57 6.84
N GLY A 62 -23.34 -8.90 6.74
CA GLY A 62 -22.12 -9.65 7.02
C GLY A 62 -20.99 -9.44 6.01
N SER A 63 -19.75 -9.35 6.50
CA SER A 63 -18.56 -9.24 5.64
C SER A 63 -18.03 -10.58 5.10
N GLY A 64 -18.40 -11.71 5.73
CA GLY A 64 -17.83 -13.04 5.44
C GLY A 64 -16.39 -13.23 5.92
N ALA A 65 -15.85 -12.27 6.67
CA ALA A 65 -14.45 -12.25 7.09
C ALA A 65 -14.11 -13.28 8.19
N GLU A 66 -15.09 -13.81 8.92
CA GLU A 66 -14.86 -14.71 10.07
C GLU A 66 -14.24 -16.04 9.65
N LYS A 67 -14.74 -16.60 8.55
CA LYS A 67 -14.17 -17.83 7.98
C LYS A 67 -12.78 -17.59 7.41
N ALA A 68 -12.45 -16.37 7.00
CA ALA A 68 -11.11 -16.04 6.56
C ALA A 68 -10.16 -15.89 7.77
N LYS A 69 -10.60 -15.24 8.86
CA LYS A 69 -9.79 -14.98 10.06
C LYS A 69 -9.15 -16.23 10.66
N GLN A 70 -9.81 -17.39 10.60
CA GLN A 70 -9.26 -18.65 11.11
C GLN A 70 -7.98 -19.12 10.37
N TYR A 71 -7.74 -18.61 9.16
CA TYR A 71 -6.56 -18.88 8.35
C TYR A 71 -5.47 -17.81 8.50
N LEU A 72 -5.70 -16.78 9.33
CA LEU A 72 -4.65 -15.82 9.63
C LEU A 72 -3.59 -16.47 10.52
N PRO A 73 -2.30 -16.09 10.36
CA PRO A 73 -1.29 -16.43 11.36
C PRO A 73 -1.71 -15.91 12.74
N SER A 74 -1.29 -16.58 13.81
CA SER A 74 -1.62 -16.13 15.17
C SER A 74 -1.09 -14.72 15.42
N ARG A 75 -1.84 -13.93 16.19
CA ARG A 75 -1.48 -12.58 16.63
C ARG A 75 -0.08 -12.50 17.24
N GLU A 76 0.32 -13.48 18.04
CA GLU A 76 1.64 -13.52 18.70
C GLU A 76 2.77 -13.64 17.68
N VAL A 77 2.58 -14.47 16.64
CA VAL A 77 3.57 -14.67 15.57
C VAL A 77 3.78 -13.38 14.78
N VAL A 78 2.69 -12.75 14.32
CA VAL A 78 2.82 -11.53 13.52
C VAL A 78 3.35 -10.36 14.34
N SER A 79 2.96 -10.25 15.62
CA SER A 79 3.47 -9.23 16.52
C SER A 79 4.98 -9.34 16.69
N LYS A 80 5.49 -10.57 16.90
CA LYS A 80 6.93 -10.84 17.00
C LYS A 80 7.69 -10.56 15.70
N ILE A 81 7.14 -10.93 14.55
CA ILE A 81 7.75 -10.67 13.23
C ILE A 81 7.85 -9.15 13.01
N SER A 82 6.76 -8.43 13.25
CA SER A 82 6.70 -6.97 13.14
C SER A 82 7.72 -6.27 14.04
N GLU A 83 7.72 -6.59 15.34
CA GLU A 83 8.62 -5.96 16.32
C GLU A 83 10.09 -6.27 16.03
N GLY A 84 10.39 -7.52 15.66
CA GLY A 84 11.75 -7.93 15.27
C GLY A 84 12.29 -7.19 14.05
N ALA A 85 11.40 -6.65 13.21
CA ALA A 85 11.73 -5.84 12.04
C ALA A 85 11.71 -4.33 12.30
N GLY A 86 11.42 -3.89 13.52
CA GLY A 86 11.33 -2.48 13.88
C GLY A 86 9.97 -1.82 13.53
N HIS A 87 8.95 -2.61 13.24
CA HIS A 87 7.58 -2.14 13.08
C HIS A 87 6.80 -2.24 14.40
N ASP A 88 5.76 -1.43 14.57
CA ASP A 88 4.83 -1.55 15.70
C ASP A 88 3.95 -2.81 15.55
N GLY A 89 4.26 -3.86 16.31
CA GLY A 89 3.54 -5.13 16.34
C GLY A 89 2.34 -5.17 17.30
N GLY A 90 1.96 -4.05 17.91
CA GLY A 90 0.78 -3.95 18.78
C GLY A 90 -0.54 -4.06 18.02
N PRO A 91 -1.69 -4.13 18.71
CA PRO A 91 -3.01 -4.02 18.07
C PRO A 91 -3.14 -2.74 17.22
N THR A 92 -4.09 -2.71 16.29
CA THR A 92 -4.44 -1.49 15.55
C THR A 92 -5.65 -0.84 16.21
N HIS A 93 -5.50 0.44 16.57
CA HIS A 93 -6.53 1.22 17.23
C HIS A 93 -7.15 2.22 16.27
N LEU A 94 -8.47 2.24 16.18
CA LEU A 94 -9.24 3.14 15.32
C LEU A 94 -10.20 3.99 16.15
N GLU A 95 -10.16 5.29 15.92
CA GLU A 95 -11.00 6.27 16.60
C GLU A 95 -11.92 6.97 15.63
N ALA A 96 -13.15 7.14 16.06
CA ALA A 96 -14.13 7.96 15.39
C ALA A 96 -14.15 9.37 15.96
N ARG A 97 -14.07 10.38 15.10
CA ARG A 97 -14.41 11.77 15.46
C ARG A 97 -15.60 12.20 14.62
N GLU A 98 -16.56 12.84 15.28
CA GLU A 98 -17.80 13.30 14.63
C GLU A 98 -17.51 14.28 13.48
N SER A 99 -16.47 15.11 13.60
CA SER A 99 -16.02 16.03 12.55
C SER A 99 -15.69 15.35 11.22
N ASP A 100 -15.22 14.10 11.28
CA ASP A 100 -14.66 13.37 10.15
C ASP A 100 -15.78 12.70 9.31
N LEU A 101 -17.00 12.63 9.85
CA LEU A 101 -18.17 12.03 9.20
C LEU A 101 -18.76 12.93 8.10
N SER A 102 -18.45 14.23 8.12
CA SER A 102 -19.07 15.24 7.27
C SER A 102 -18.87 15.02 5.76
N TYR A 103 -17.86 14.24 5.37
CA TYR A 103 -17.52 13.95 3.98
C TYR A 103 -18.02 12.58 3.47
N MET A 104 -18.74 11.78 4.27
CA MET A 104 -18.94 10.35 4.00
C MET A 104 -20.41 9.88 4.10
N TYR A 105 -21.14 9.89 2.98
CA TYR A 105 -22.59 9.60 2.88
C TYR A 105 -23.09 8.26 3.49
N PHE A 106 -22.28 7.21 3.51
CA PHE A 106 -22.71 5.87 3.99
C PHE A 106 -22.28 5.57 5.45
N TYR A 107 -21.45 6.44 6.02
CA TYR A 107 -20.70 6.16 7.25
C TYR A 107 -21.35 6.59 8.57
N PRO A 108 -22.44 7.40 8.62
CA PRO A 108 -23.23 7.56 9.85
C PRO A 108 -23.73 6.22 10.40
N PHE A 109 -23.99 5.24 9.53
CA PHE A 109 -24.37 3.89 9.93
C PHE A 109 -23.26 3.17 10.69
N ILE A 110 -22.03 3.13 10.14
CA ILE A 110 -20.89 2.49 10.81
C ILE A 110 -20.59 3.20 12.15
N TYR A 111 -20.64 4.53 12.15
CA TYR A 111 -20.49 5.31 13.37
C TYR A 111 -21.52 4.92 14.44
N GLN A 112 -22.80 4.86 14.07
CA GLN A 112 -23.88 4.50 14.98
C GLN A 112 -23.76 3.05 15.49
N GLN A 113 -23.45 2.10 14.61
CA GLN A 113 -23.42 0.67 14.98
C GLN A 113 -22.18 0.30 15.78
N ILE A 114 -21.03 0.86 15.44
CA ILE A 114 -19.75 0.53 16.07
C ILE A 114 -19.45 1.50 17.21
N TYR A 115 -19.34 2.78 16.89
CA TYR A 115 -18.72 3.75 17.80
C TYR A 115 -19.70 4.25 18.86
N MET A 116 -21.00 4.32 18.59
CA MET A 116 -21.99 4.62 19.64
C MET A 116 -22.35 3.41 20.52
N ASN A 117 -21.82 2.21 20.24
CA ASN A 117 -22.10 1.01 21.01
C ASN A 117 -20.93 0.70 21.97
N PRO A 118 -21.11 0.85 23.30
CA PRO A 118 -20.03 0.63 24.27
C PRO A 118 -19.54 -0.82 24.35
N ASN A 119 -20.21 -1.78 23.69
CA ASN A 119 -19.74 -3.17 23.60
C ASN A 119 -18.72 -3.38 22.46
N HIS A 120 -18.41 -2.36 21.67
CA HIS A 120 -17.53 -2.46 20.50
C HIS A 120 -16.30 -1.56 20.59
N VAL A 121 -16.37 -0.54 21.43
CA VAL A 121 -15.28 0.40 21.68
C VAL A 121 -14.95 0.43 23.17
N ASP A 122 -13.75 0.88 23.51
CA ASP A 122 -13.35 1.08 24.89
C ASP A 122 -13.99 2.34 25.52
N SER A 123 -13.62 2.65 26.77
CA SER A 123 -14.10 3.83 27.48
C SER A 123 -13.70 5.16 26.82
N ASN A 124 -12.73 5.15 25.92
CA ASN A 124 -12.24 6.30 25.18
C ASN A 124 -12.79 6.34 23.73
N GLN A 125 -13.78 5.51 23.40
CA GLN A 125 -14.39 5.41 22.06
C GLN A 125 -13.42 4.89 20.98
N VAL A 126 -12.46 4.05 21.39
CA VAL A 126 -11.48 3.42 20.51
C VAL A 126 -11.95 2.01 20.14
N PHE A 127 -12.00 1.72 18.85
CA PHE A 127 -12.17 0.36 18.33
C PHE A 127 -10.81 -0.32 18.20
N GLU A 128 -10.64 -1.49 18.81
CA GLU A 128 -9.41 -2.27 18.71
C GLU A 128 -9.55 -3.40 17.69
N ILE A 129 -8.55 -3.50 16.82
CA ILE A 129 -8.29 -4.67 15.98
C ILE A 129 -7.10 -5.40 16.59
N GLU A 130 -7.29 -6.68 16.95
CA GLU A 130 -6.29 -7.45 17.72
C GLU A 130 -4.97 -7.67 16.97
N TYR A 131 -4.94 -7.41 15.67
CA TYR A 131 -3.78 -7.56 14.79
C TYR A 131 -3.10 -6.23 14.43
N PRO A 132 -1.77 -6.22 14.27
CA PRO A 132 -1.07 -5.06 13.72
C PRO A 132 -1.36 -4.90 12.22
N LEU A 133 -2.20 -3.95 11.84
CA LEU A 133 -2.44 -3.61 10.43
C LEU A 133 -1.53 -2.48 9.96
N TYR A 134 -1.10 -2.57 8.71
CA TYR A 134 -0.21 -1.62 8.06
C TYR A 134 -0.87 -1.04 6.81
N GLY A 135 -0.62 0.25 6.57
CA GLY A 135 -1.00 0.96 5.37
C GLY A 135 0.23 1.33 4.55
N GLY A 136 0.07 1.47 3.24
CA GLY A 136 1.20 1.74 2.36
C GLY A 136 0.81 1.77 0.89
N TYR A 137 1.75 2.22 0.08
CA TYR A 137 1.52 2.46 -1.33
C TYR A 137 1.66 1.16 -2.14
N SER A 138 0.56 0.63 -2.66
CA SER A 138 0.51 -0.71 -3.27
C SER A 138 0.74 -0.76 -4.78
N ASP A 139 0.92 0.38 -5.44
CA ASP A 139 1.13 0.45 -6.89
C ASP A 139 2.51 -0.05 -7.34
N ILE A 140 3.45 -0.27 -6.41
CA ILE A 140 4.72 -0.93 -6.69
C ILE A 140 5.23 -1.67 -5.46
N PHE A 141 5.50 -2.96 -5.65
CA PHE A 141 6.12 -3.79 -4.63
C PHE A 141 6.81 -5.01 -5.26
N THR A 142 7.64 -5.67 -4.46
CA THR A 142 8.32 -6.89 -4.87
C THR A 142 8.23 -7.95 -3.80
N VAL A 143 8.34 -9.20 -4.23
CA VAL A 143 8.23 -10.37 -3.37
C VAL A 143 9.35 -11.35 -3.70
N PRO A 144 10.19 -11.74 -2.73
CA PRO A 144 11.14 -12.84 -2.87
C PRO A 144 10.41 -14.15 -3.19
N MET A 145 10.84 -14.85 -4.23
CA MET A 145 10.17 -16.10 -4.65
C MET A 145 10.23 -17.20 -3.58
N ALA A 146 11.26 -17.18 -2.72
CA ALA A 146 11.46 -18.18 -1.68
C ALA A 146 10.30 -18.27 -0.67
N GLN A 147 9.67 -17.15 -0.33
CA GLN A 147 8.55 -17.09 0.63
C GLN A 147 7.22 -16.69 -0.04
N PHE A 148 7.19 -16.66 -1.38
CA PHE A 148 5.99 -16.33 -2.12
C PHE A 148 4.77 -17.20 -1.73
N PRO A 149 4.87 -18.53 -1.51
CA PRO A 149 3.73 -19.35 -1.10
C PRO A 149 3.13 -18.95 0.26
N GLU A 150 3.96 -18.54 1.21
CA GLU A 150 3.49 -18.09 2.54
C GLU A 150 2.84 -16.71 2.44
N TRP A 151 3.48 -15.80 1.70
CA TRP A 151 2.96 -14.45 1.48
C TRP A 151 1.63 -14.47 0.74
N ILE A 152 1.52 -15.24 -0.36
CA ILE A 152 0.30 -15.29 -1.17
C ILE A 152 -0.88 -15.89 -0.39
N HIS A 153 -0.61 -16.82 0.53
CA HIS A 153 -1.62 -17.34 1.43
C HIS A 153 -2.15 -16.24 2.36
N THR A 154 -1.26 -15.56 3.09
CA THR A 154 -1.62 -14.46 3.99
C THR A 154 -2.35 -13.33 3.25
N MET A 155 -1.83 -12.92 2.10
CA MET A 155 -2.46 -11.91 1.24
C MET A 155 -3.84 -12.36 0.77
N GLY A 156 -3.99 -13.63 0.36
CA GLY A 156 -5.27 -14.20 -0.08
C GLY A 156 -6.33 -14.22 1.03
N VAL A 157 -5.94 -14.56 2.26
CA VAL A 157 -6.85 -14.52 3.41
C VAL A 157 -7.31 -13.09 3.68
N LEU A 158 -6.38 -12.11 3.76
CA LEU A 158 -6.73 -10.70 3.96
C LEU A 158 -7.58 -10.14 2.81
N ALA A 159 -7.31 -10.53 1.56
CA ALA A 159 -8.11 -10.17 0.40
C ALA A 159 -9.53 -10.75 0.46
N SER A 160 -9.69 -11.97 0.98
CA SER A 160 -11.01 -12.60 1.16
C SER A 160 -11.85 -11.91 2.25
N MET A 161 -11.21 -11.21 3.20
CA MET A 161 -11.87 -10.29 4.14
C MET A 161 -12.27 -8.96 3.48
N GLN A 162 -12.06 -8.83 2.16
CA GLN A 162 -12.34 -7.65 1.34
C GLN A 162 -11.57 -6.40 1.78
N LEU A 163 -10.40 -6.55 2.41
CA LEU A 163 -9.60 -5.40 2.82
C LEU A 163 -9.02 -4.66 1.60
N PHE A 164 -8.90 -3.35 1.69
CA PHE A 164 -8.42 -2.52 0.58
C PHE A 164 -6.93 -2.82 0.27
N PRO A 165 -6.48 -2.80 -1.01
CA PRO A 165 -5.12 -3.21 -1.38
C PRO A 165 -3.99 -2.46 -0.64
N GLU A 166 -4.14 -1.15 -0.43
CA GLU A 166 -3.20 -0.33 0.34
C GLU A 166 -3.20 -0.64 1.86
N ILE A 167 -3.99 -1.62 2.32
CA ILE A 167 -3.91 -2.22 3.66
C ILE A 167 -3.47 -3.67 3.54
N THR A 168 -4.11 -4.44 2.66
CA THR A 168 -3.85 -5.88 2.45
C THR A 168 -2.41 -6.19 2.07
N ILE A 169 -1.88 -5.49 1.05
CA ILE A 169 -0.54 -5.75 0.53
C ILE A 169 0.53 -5.36 1.56
N PRO A 170 0.54 -4.13 2.12
CA PRO A 170 1.51 -3.75 3.16
C PRO A 170 1.43 -4.66 4.39
N THR A 171 0.21 -4.98 4.85
CA THR A 171 0.02 -5.84 6.03
C THR A 171 0.59 -7.24 5.79
N SER A 172 0.23 -7.89 4.67
CA SER A 172 0.75 -9.23 4.35
C SER A 172 2.26 -9.25 4.15
N LEU A 173 2.85 -8.19 3.58
CA LEU A 173 4.29 -8.07 3.43
C LEU A 173 4.98 -8.01 4.80
N VAL A 174 4.54 -7.13 5.70
CA VAL A 174 5.14 -7.03 7.05
C VAL A 174 4.96 -8.33 7.82
N TRP A 175 3.77 -8.95 7.76
CA TRP A 175 3.49 -10.18 8.53
C TRP A 175 4.29 -11.39 8.06
N THR A 176 4.68 -11.42 6.78
CA THR A 176 5.42 -12.55 6.23
C THR A 176 6.93 -12.31 6.32
N PHE A 177 7.39 -11.13 5.92
CA PHE A 177 8.81 -10.84 5.74
C PHE A 177 9.43 -10.06 6.90
N GLY A 178 8.60 -9.42 7.73
CA GLY A 178 9.05 -8.47 8.74
C GLY A 178 9.64 -7.22 8.09
N ARG A 179 10.94 -7.27 7.81
CA ARG A 179 11.70 -6.12 7.31
C ARG A 179 11.47 -5.95 5.82
N LEU A 180 11.11 -4.72 5.42
CA LEU A 180 10.90 -4.33 4.04
C LEU A 180 11.87 -3.22 3.63
N ASN A 181 12.29 -3.23 2.36
CA ASN A 181 12.86 -2.07 1.70
C ASN A 181 11.74 -1.09 1.33
N THR A 182 12.00 0.21 1.49
CA THR A 182 11.14 1.30 1.06
C THR A 182 11.92 2.33 0.27
N GLU A 183 11.23 3.28 -0.36
CA GLU A 183 11.92 4.42 -1.00
C GLU A 183 12.83 5.15 -0.04
N HIS A 184 12.38 5.32 1.21
CA HIS A 184 13.17 5.98 2.23
C HIS A 184 14.45 5.20 2.56
N THR A 185 14.36 3.87 2.73
CA THR A 185 15.56 3.06 3.05
C THR A 185 16.54 2.97 1.89
N LEU A 186 16.03 2.99 0.66
CA LEU A 186 16.84 2.89 -0.56
C LEU A 186 17.20 4.26 -1.17
N GLN A 187 16.73 5.35 -0.58
CA GLN A 187 16.92 6.73 -1.06
C GLN A 187 16.44 6.94 -2.51
N LEU A 188 15.35 6.28 -2.87
CA LEU A 188 14.74 6.42 -4.20
C LEU A 188 14.06 7.78 -4.33
N LYS A 189 14.09 8.34 -5.53
CA LYS A 189 13.44 9.60 -5.89
C LYS A 189 12.24 9.30 -6.79
N SER A 190 11.04 9.28 -6.22
CA SER A 190 9.80 9.10 -6.98
C SER A 190 9.14 10.43 -7.35
N SER A 191 8.23 10.39 -8.33
CA SER A 191 7.21 11.42 -8.55
C SER A 191 5.83 10.78 -8.47
N ILE A 192 5.10 11.07 -7.39
CA ILE A 192 3.76 10.54 -7.14
C ILE A 192 2.76 11.67 -7.36
N LEU A 193 1.93 11.53 -8.38
CA LEU A 193 0.92 12.51 -8.78
C LEU A 193 -0.47 12.09 -8.25
N TRP A 194 -1.14 13.04 -7.61
CA TRP A 194 -2.45 12.82 -7.01
C TRP A 194 -3.51 13.72 -7.63
N GLN A 195 -4.75 13.21 -7.69
CA GLN A 195 -5.92 13.98 -8.10
C GLN A 195 -5.70 14.73 -9.44
N LYS A 196 -5.80 16.06 -9.43
CA LYS A 196 -5.65 16.92 -10.62
C LYS A 196 -4.25 16.89 -11.23
N ASP A 197 -3.22 16.57 -10.44
CA ASP A 197 -1.83 16.57 -10.92
C ASP A 197 -1.53 15.34 -11.79
N ARG A 198 -2.42 14.34 -11.80
CA ARG A 198 -2.29 13.12 -12.64
C ARG A 198 -2.19 13.44 -14.12
N GLU A 199 -2.84 14.51 -14.57
CA GLU A 199 -2.82 14.92 -15.98
C GLU A 199 -1.44 15.42 -16.44
N LEU A 200 -0.53 15.78 -15.52
CA LEU A 200 0.84 16.17 -15.86
C LEU A 200 1.60 15.05 -16.57
N ALA A 201 1.34 13.78 -16.18
CA ALA A 201 1.98 12.62 -16.81
C ALA A 201 1.48 12.36 -18.25
N ASN A 202 0.42 13.01 -18.70
CA ASN A 202 -0.02 12.93 -20.10
C ASN A 202 0.90 13.73 -21.04
N ASP A 203 1.66 14.70 -20.50
CA ASP A 203 2.70 15.40 -21.26
C ASP A 203 4.00 14.58 -21.20
N ILE A 204 4.38 14.05 -22.35
CA ILE A 204 5.59 13.25 -22.54
C ILE A 204 6.86 14.03 -22.16
N ASN A 205 6.92 15.33 -22.45
CA ASN A 205 8.09 16.14 -22.13
C ASN A 205 8.24 16.30 -20.62
N TRP A 206 7.12 16.48 -19.92
CA TRP A 206 7.12 16.53 -18.45
C TRP A 206 7.68 15.24 -17.84
N VAL A 207 7.31 14.08 -18.39
CA VAL A 207 7.82 12.76 -17.97
C VAL A 207 9.33 12.65 -18.19
N ILE A 208 9.81 13.04 -19.38
CA ILE A 208 11.23 13.02 -19.72
C ILE A 208 12.03 13.93 -18.79
N ASP A 209 11.57 15.16 -18.55
CA ASP A 209 12.21 16.13 -17.66
C ASP A 209 12.39 15.55 -16.25
N ARG A 210 11.37 14.87 -15.71
CA ARG A 210 11.48 14.22 -14.39
C ARG A 210 12.55 13.14 -14.37
N PHE A 211 12.70 12.35 -15.43
CA PHE A 211 13.79 11.36 -15.48
C PHE A 211 15.17 12.00 -15.64
N GLN A 212 15.29 13.10 -16.39
CA GLN A 212 16.52 13.89 -16.48
C GLN A 212 16.93 14.51 -15.12
N GLU A 213 15.96 14.87 -14.28
CA GLU A 213 16.18 15.29 -12.89
C GLU A 213 16.60 14.14 -11.95
N GLY A 214 16.70 12.91 -12.46
CA GLY A 214 17.15 11.75 -11.72
C GLY A 214 16.06 11.09 -10.88
N ARG A 215 14.78 11.22 -11.24
CA ARG A 215 13.72 10.37 -10.68
C ARG A 215 13.96 8.91 -11.07
N ASP A 216 13.63 8.00 -10.18
CA ASP A 216 13.76 6.55 -10.39
C ASP A 216 12.50 5.97 -11.02
N TYR A 217 11.34 6.53 -10.66
CA TYR A 217 10.06 6.17 -11.25
C TYR A 217 9.02 7.28 -11.09
N ILE A 218 7.96 7.20 -11.90
CA ILE A 218 6.82 8.12 -11.90
C ILE A 218 5.52 7.30 -11.81
N HIS A 219 4.58 7.76 -10.97
CA HIS A 219 3.22 7.22 -10.90
C HIS A 219 2.19 8.36 -10.73
N PRO A 220 0.99 8.28 -11.35
CA PRO A 220 0.63 7.29 -12.35
C PRO A 220 1.11 7.72 -13.73
N VAL A 221 1.40 6.74 -14.60
CA VAL A 221 1.60 6.95 -16.03
C VAL A 221 0.69 5.99 -16.79
N LYS A 222 -0.15 6.55 -17.67
CA LYS A 222 -1.15 5.83 -18.47
C LYS A 222 -0.72 5.84 -19.93
N TYR A 223 -0.06 4.77 -20.37
CA TYR A 223 0.54 4.68 -21.70
C TYR A 223 -0.46 4.91 -22.83
N GLU A 224 -1.71 4.51 -22.64
CA GLU A 224 -2.81 4.70 -23.60
C GLU A 224 -3.17 6.17 -23.86
N ARG A 225 -2.62 7.11 -23.09
CA ARG A 225 -2.83 8.56 -23.29
C ARG A 225 -1.91 9.15 -24.35
N TYR A 226 -0.85 8.44 -24.74
CA TYR A 226 0.08 8.90 -25.76
C TYR A 226 -0.40 8.55 -27.17
N ALA A 227 -0.07 9.39 -28.15
CA ALA A 227 -0.44 9.16 -29.54
C ALA A 227 0.27 7.91 -30.11
N ALA A 228 -0.37 7.18 -31.01
CA ALA A 228 0.25 6.04 -31.68
C ALA A 228 1.55 6.48 -32.40
N GLY A 229 2.66 5.78 -32.16
CA GLY A 229 4.01 6.12 -32.68
C GLY A 229 4.87 7.00 -31.77
N SER A 230 4.30 7.58 -30.70
CA SER A 230 5.09 8.30 -29.68
C SER A 230 5.72 7.39 -28.64
N TYR A 231 5.28 6.14 -28.53
CA TYR A 231 5.78 5.18 -27.53
C TYR A 231 7.23 4.74 -27.78
N ASP A 232 7.58 4.41 -29.02
CA ASP A 232 8.95 3.97 -29.33
C ASP A 232 9.93 5.13 -29.11
N ASN A 233 9.56 6.34 -29.53
CA ASN A 233 10.30 7.56 -29.25
C ASN A 233 10.40 7.83 -27.74
N LEU A 234 9.32 7.61 -26.98
CA LEU A 234 9.31 7.77 -25.52
C LEU A 234 10.29 6.84 -24.83
N ILE A 235 10.30 5.56 -25.20
CA ILE A 235 11.22 4.57 -24.62
C ILE A 235 12.67 4.92 -24.97
N GLU A 236 12.94 5.35 -26.21
CA GLU A 236 14.26 5.81 -26.62
C GLU A 236 14.71 7.07 -25.85
N GLU A 237 13.83 8.07 -25.73
CA GLU A 237 14.09 9.33 -25.03
C GLU A 237 14.28 9.12 -23.52
N ILE A 238 13.48 8.27 -22.89
CA ILE A 238 13.66 7.91 -21.47
C ILE A 238 14.98 7.17 -21.25
N SER A 239 15.34 6.25 -22.15
CA SER A 239 16.61 5.53 -22.09
C SER A 239 17.80 6.49 -22.18
N ASN A 240 17.74 7.46 -23.10
CA ASN A 240 18.76 8.49 -23.27
C ASN A 240 18.80 9.47 -22.07
N ALA A 241 17.66 9.93 -21.59
CA ALA A 241 17.54 10.81 -20.43
C ALA A 241 18.12 10.17 -19.16
N SER A 242 17.91 8.86 -19.01
CA SER A 242 18.35 8.11 -17.83
C SER A 242 19.82 7.70 -17.87
N ALA A 243 20.47 7.78 -19.03
CA ALA A 243 21.90 7.50 -19.22
C ALA A 243 22.81 8.67 -18.80
N MET A 244 22.26 9.86 -18.53
CA MET A 244 23.04 10.97 -18.02
C MET A 244 23.47 10.70 -16.57
N PRO A 245 24.77 10.81 -16.22
CA PRO A 245 25.23 10.59 -14.87
C PRO A 245 24.57 11.60 -13.92
N LYS A 246 24.35 11.19 -12.66
CA LYS A 246 23.95 12.10 -11.58
C LYS A 246 24.93 13.28 -11.60
N VAL A 247 24.45 14.46 -12.01
CA VAL A 247 25.22 15.69 -11.81
C VAL A 247 25.25 15.89 -10.30
N GLU A 248 26.38 15.58 -9.68
CA GLU A 248 26.66 15.98 -8.30
C GLU A 248 26.67 17.51 -8.28
N ILE A 249 25.75 18.12 -7.52
CA ILE A 249 25.77 19.53 -7.16
C ILE A 249 26.38 19.63 -5.76
#